data_AF-A0A1M3GVY5-F1
#
_entry.id   AF-A0A1M3GVY5-F1
#
_cell.length_a   1.000
_cell.length_b   1.000
_cell.length_c   1.000
_cell.angle_alpha   90.00
_cell.angle_beta   90.00
_cell.angle_gamma   90.00
#
_symmetry.space_group_name_H-M   'P 1'
#
loop_
_entity.id
_entity.type
_entity.pdbx_description
1 polymer ?
#
loop_
_entity_poly.entity_id
_entity_poly.type
_entity_poly.pdbx_seq_one_letter_code
_entity_poly.pdbx_strand_id
1 'polypeptide(L)'
;MRFLDKKALLFIEPCLSSQLLVLKAKEKRYDAFVISAHSDQRTLPEEVINASSLFFQVSTNDESAVLDLVKKIAEKFYIDAVILGAEDYVSLATKVATYLNKPAFAPEEALKSFFS
;
A
#
# COMPACT_ATOMS: atom_id res chain seq x y z
N MET A 1 4.16 23.64 -4.88
CA MET A 1 5.45 23.48 -5.59
C MET A 1 5.67 21.98 -5.77
N ARG A 2 5.48 21.45 -7.00
CA ARG A 2 5.77 20.04 -7.31
C ARG A 2 7.29 19.89 -7.37
N PHE A 3 7.87 19.10 -6.48
CA PHE A 3 9.18 18.51 -6.78
C PHE A 3 8.95 17.57 -7.96
N LEU A 4 9.56 17.85 -9.10
CA LEU A 4 9.41 17.06 -10.31
C LEU A 4 9.87 15.60 -10.06
N ASP A 5 8.98 14.68 -10.47
CA ASP A 5 9.22 13.30 -10.93
C ASP A 5 9.49 12.16 -9.95
N LYS A 6 9.42 12.36 -8.63
CA LYS A 6 9.43 11.21 -7.70
C LYS A 6 8.02 10.66 -7.49
N LYS A 7 7.78 9.41 -7.93
CA LYS A 7 6.49 8.72 -7.72
C LYS A 7 6.35 8.29 -6.26
N ALA A 8 5.18 8.48 -5.68
CA ALA A 8 4.83 8.05 -4.33
C ALA A 8 3.89 6.84 -4.39
N LEU A 9 4.32 5.71 -3.86
CA LEU A 9 3.56 4.46 -3.85
C LEU A 9 3.21 4.09 -2.40
N LEU A 10 1.94 3.77 -2.16
CA LEU A 10 1.46 3.26 -0.88
C LEU A 10 1.29 1.75 -0.95
N PHE A 11 2.10 1.00 -0.21
CA PHE A 11 2.03 -0.44 -0.12
C PHE A 11 1.18 -0.85 1.08
N ILE A 12 0.17 -1.70 0.85
CA ILE A 12 -0.67 -2.29 1.90
C ILE A 12 -0.25 -3.74 2.11
N GLU A 13 0.30 -4.02 3.28
CA GLU A 13 0.78 -5.34 3.74
C GLU A 13 1.65 -6.08 2.71
N PRO A 14 2.82 -5.54 2.32
CA PRO A 14 3.72 -6.15 1.32
C PRO A 14 4.50 -7.34 1.91
N CYS A 15 3.81 -8.33 2.49
CA CYS A 15 4.43 -9.53 3.02
C CYS A 15 4.82 -10.53 1.92
N LEU A 16 5.58 -11.57 2.31
CA LEU A 16 6.01 -12.65 1.43
C LEU A 16 6.71 -12.14 0.15
N SER A 17 6.29 -12.57 -1.03
CA SER A 17 6.91 -12.20 -2.31
C SER A 17 6.73 -10.72 -2.66
N SER A 18 5.69 -10.06 -2.14
CA SER A 18 5.40 -8.66 -2.46
C SER A 18 6.35 -7.67 -1.78
N GLN A 19 7.11 -8.11 -0.78
CA GLN A 19 8.15 -7.29 -0.14
C GLN A 19 9.24 -6.85 -1.15
N LEU A 20 9.47 -7.66 -2.18
CA LEU A 20 10.41 -7.35 -3.28
C LEU A 20 9.96 -6.12 -4.09
N LEU A 21 8.67 -5.81 -4.12
CA LEU A 21 8.15 -4.63 -4.80
C LEU A 21 8.55 -3.33 -4.09
N VAL A 22 8.69 -3.36 -2.76
CA VAL A 22 9.20 -2.23 -1.97
C VAL A 22 10.67 -1.99 -2.29
N LEU A 23 11.48 -3.05 -2.34
CA LEU A 23 12.88 -2.96 -2.76
C LEU A 23 12.99 -2.40 -4.19
N LYS A 24 12.11 -2.85 -5.10
CA LYS A 24 12.08 -2.36 -6.48
C LYS A 24 11.70 -0.88 -6.57
N ALA A 25 10.79 -0.41 -5.72
CA ALA A 25 10.44 1.00 -5.64
C ALA A 25 11.66 1.85 -5.24
N LYS A 26 12.47 1.40 -4.28
CA LYS A 26 13.74 2.07 -3.91
C LYS A 26 14.72 2.14 -5.07
N GLU A 27 14.92 1.04 -5.81
CA GLU A 27 15.78 1.01 -7.00
C GLU A 27 15.33 2.02 -8.06
N LYS A 28 14.01 2.16 -8.25
CA LYS A 28 13.40 3.13 -9.16
C LYS A 28 13.37 4.55 -8.62
N ARG A 29 13.90 4.77 -7.41
CA ARG A 29 13.86 6.04 -6.69
C ARG A 29 12.44 6.54 -6.52
N TYR A 30 11.49 5.66 -6.25
CA TYR A 30 10.13 6.02 -5.83
C TYR A 30 10.09 6.18 -4.31
N ASP A 31 9.16 7.00 -3.81
CA ASP A 31 8.83 7.05 -2.39
C ASP A 31 7.90 5.90 -2.06
N ALA A 32 8.38 4.96 -1.25
CA ALA A 32 7.59 3.83 -0.78
C ALA A 32 7.07 4.10 0.63
N PHE A 33 5.76 4.32 0.75
CA PHE A 33 5.05 4.38 2.03
C PHE A 33 4.50 2.98 2.31
N VAL A 34 4.88 2.37 3.43
CA VAL A 34 4.49 1.00 3.75
C VAL A 34 3.57 1.00 4.97
N ILE A 35 2.40 0.39 4.83
CA ILE A 35 1.49 0.07 5.95
C ILE A 35 1.51 -1.44 6.14
N SER A 36 1.86 -1.91 7.33
CA SER A 36 1.96 -3.34 7.64
C SER A 36 1.67 -3.60 9.11
N ALA A 37 1.08 -4.76 9.42
CA ALA A 37 0.98 -5.22 10.80
C ALA A 37 2.36 -5.54 11.39
N HIS A 38 3.30 -5.99 10.54
CA HIS A 38 4.64 -6.43 10.92
C HIS A 38 4.61 -7.36 12.14
N SER A 39 3.78 -8.40 12.03
CA SER A 39 3.63 -9.44 13.05
C SER A 39 3.48 -10.80 12.38
N ASP A 40 3.86 -11.85 13.09
CA ASP A 40 3.66 -13.25 12.67
C ASP A 40 4.30 -13.49 11.28
N GLN A 41 3.60 -14.20 10.40
CA GLN A 41 4.04 -14.44 9.02
C GLN A 41 4.07 -13.18 8.13
N ARG A 42 3.58 -12.04 8.63
CA ARG A 42 3.60 -10.73 7.94
C ARG A 42 4.80 -9.87 8.35
N THR A 43 5.69 -10.38 9.18
CA THR A 43 6.90 -9.68 9.61
C THR A 43 7.79 -9.39 8.38
N LEU A 44 7.97 -8.11 8.06
CA LEU A 44 8.85 -7.66 6.97
C LEU A 44 10.33 -7.73 7.39
N PRO A 45 11.24 -8.16 6.51
CA PRO A 45 12.67 -8.06 6.72
C PRO A 45 13.13 -6.61 6.95
N GLU A 46 14.18 -6.43 7.74
CA GLU A 46 14.72 -5.09 8.05
C GLU A 46 15.14 -4.32 6.79
N GLU A 47 15.68 -5.03 5.79
CA GLU A 47 16.04 -4.44 4.49
C GLU A 47 14.86 -3.77 3.77
N VAL A 48 13.65 -4.31 3.94
CA VAL A 48 12.41 -3.78 3.35
C VAL A 48 11.97 -2.53 4.12
N ILE A 49 12.06 -2.55 5.44
CA ILE A 49 11.76 -1.39 6.29
C ILE A 49 12.73 -0.24 5.98
N ASN A 50 14.03 -0.54 5.94
CA ASN A 50 15.09 0.41 5.58
C ASN A 50 15.05 0.83 4.10
N ALA A 51 14.27 0.14 3.27
CA ALA A 51 14.02 0.55 1.90
C ALA A 51 12.80 1.46 1.74
N SER A 52 11.88 1.45 2.69
CA SER A 52 10.73 2.35 2.70
C SER A 52 11.15 3.79 2.97
N SER A 53 10.45 4.74 2.37
CA SER A 53 10.59 6.17 2.72
C SER A 53 9.93 6.43 4.08
N LEU A 54 8.79 5.78 4.34
CA LEU A 54 8.14 5.74 5.64
C LEU A 54 7.50 4.36 5.85
N PHE A 55 7.63 3.85 7.07
CA PHE A 55 7.03 2.62 7.53
C PHE A 55 6.04 2.92 8.66
N PHE A 56 4.82 2.42 8.53
CA PHE A 56 3.75 2.57 9.51
C PHE A 56 3.29 1.20 9.97
N GLN A 57 3.49 0.93 11.26
CA GLN A 57 3.00 -0.28 11.88
C GLN A 57 1.57 -0.07 12.39
N VAL A 58 0.62 -0.81 11.81
CA VAL A 58 -0.79 -0.83 12.22
C VAL A 58 -1.41 -2.16 11.83
N SER A 59 -2.37 -2.66 12.62
CA SER A 59 -3.11 -3.86 12.25
C SER A 59 -3.86 -3.63 10.94
N THR A 60 -3.44 -4.29 9.87
CA THR A 60 -4.09 -4.23 8.55
C THR A 60 -5.42 -4.98 8.51
N ASN A 61 -5.74 -5.72 9.56
CA ASN A 61 -7.08 -6.29 9.79
C ASN A 61 -8.06 -5.27 10.39
N ASP A 62 -7.55 -4.15 10.94
CA ASP A 62 -8.37 -3.02 11.36
C ASP A 62 -8.46 -2.02 10.21
N GLU A 63 -9.43 -2.24 9.32
CA GLU A 63 -9.64 -1.38 8.15
C GLU A 63 -9.85 0.10 8.53
N SER A 64 -10.49 0.36 9.67
CA SER A 64 -10.77 1.73 10.12
C SER A 64 -9.49 2.44 10.52
N ALA A 65 -8.63 1.76 11.29
CA ALA A 65 -7.32 2.30 11.67
C ALA A 65 -6.43 2.56 10.43
N VAL A 66 -6.45 1.67 9.44
CA VAL A 66 -5.72 1.87 8.18
C VAL A 66 -6.26 3.09 7.42
N LEU A 67 -7.58 3.22 7.27
CA LEU A 67 -8.18 4.36 6.57
C LEU A 67 -7.87 5.69 7.27
N ASP A 68 -7.90 5.73 8.60
CA ASP A 68 -7.54 6.92 9.36
C ASP A 68 -6.06 7.29 9.22
N LEU A 69 -5.17 6.30 9.16
CA LEU A 69 -3.77 6.52 8.84
C LEU A 69 -3.61 7.07 7.42
N VAL A 70 -4.32 6.50 6.44
CA VAL A 70 -4.27 6.95 5.04
C VAL A 70 -4.73 8.41 4.90
N LYS A 71 -5.78 8.83 5.63
CA LYS A 71 -6.20 10.25 5.68
C LYS A 71 -5.04 11.15 6.11
N LYS A 72 -4.36 10.80 7.20
CA LYS A 72 -3.21 11.57 7.74
C LYS A 72 -2.02 11.60 6.78
N ILE A 73 -1.80 10.52 6.03
CA ILE A 73 -0.76 10.46 4.99
C ILE A 73 -1.14 11.38 3.83
N ALA A 74 -2.38 11.32 3.36
CA ALA A 74 -2.89 12.09 2.22
C ALA A 74 -2.89 13.62 2.46
N GLU A 75 -3.01 14.05 3.72
CA GLU A 75 -2.86 15.46 4.12
C GLU A 75 -1.45 16.01 3.85
N LYS A 76 -0.43 15.15 3.84
CA LYS A 76 0.98 15.53 3.73
C LYS A 76 1.63 15.14 2.41
N PHE A 77 1.16 14.06 1.82
CA PHE A 77 1.77 13.44 0.65
C PHE A 77 0.74 13.16 -0.43
N TYR A 78 1.07 13.52 -1.67
CA TYR A 78 0.32 13.07 -2.82
C TYR A 78 0.76 11.66 -3.17
N ILE A 79 -0.11 10.67 -2.98
CA ILE A 79 0.13 9.27 -3.39
C ILE A 79 -0.23 9.13 -4.88
N ASP A 80 0.62 8.48 -5.68
CA ASP A 80 0.35 8.19 -7.10
C ASP A 80 -0.47 6.91 -7.27
N ALA A 81 -0.17 5.87 -6.50
CA ALA A 81 -0.84 4.57 -6.59
C ALA A 81 -0.81 3.80 -5.27
N VAL A 82 -1.77 2.88 -5.12
CA VAL A 82 -1.84 1.91 -4.03
C VAL A 82 -1.42 0.56 -4.57
N ILE A 83 -0.48 -0.09 -3.90
CA ILE A 83 0.06 -1.40 -4.27
C ILE A 83 -0.38 -2.41 -3.21
N LEU A 84 -1.11 -3.43 -3.66
CA LEU A 84 -1.54 -4.53 -2.82
C LEU A 84 -0.37 -5.50 -2.57
N GLY A 85 -0.16 -5.89 -1.32
CA GLY A 85 0.87 -6.84 -0.94
C GLY A 85 0.43 -8.30 -0.83
N ALA A 86 -0.83 -8.58 -0.49
CA ALA A 86 -1.36 -9.95 -0.46
C ALA A 86 -2.85 -9.96 -0.80
N GLU A 87 -3.34 -11.07 -1.36
CA GLU A 87 -4.71 -11.21 -1.88
C GLU A 87 -5.81 -10.95 -0.85
N ASP A 88 -5.55 -11.29 0.42
CA ASP A 88 -6.50 -11.06 1.52
C ASP A 88 -6.83 -9.57 1.73
N TYR A 89 -5.96 -8.66 1.27
CA TYR A 89 -6.14 -7.22 1.44
C TYR A 89 -6.72 -6.51 0.21
N VAL A 90 -7.20 -7.24 -0.82
CA VAL A 90 -7.80 -6.63 -2.03
C VAL A 90 -8.89 -5.62 -1.65
N SER A 91 -9.83 -6.02 -0.79
CA SER A 91 -10.93 -5.16 -0.33
C SER A 91 -10.41 -3.86 0.32
N LEU A 92 -9.43 -3.98 1.21
CA LEU A 92 -8.83 -2.84 1.89
C LEU A 92 -8.08 -1.93 0.91
N ALA A 93 -7.26 -2.49 0.03
CA ALA A 93 -6.51 -1.73 -0.96
C ALA A 93 -7.44 -0.98 -1.94
N THR A 94 -8.55 -1.59 -2.36
CA THR A 94 -9.58 -0.89 -3.16
C THR A 94 -10.16 0.27 -2.39
N LYS A 95 -10.61 0.07 -1.12
CA LYS A 95 -11.16 1.17 -0.30
C LYS A 95 -10.17 2.33 -0.16
N VAL A 96 -8.91 2.02 0.09
CA VAL A 96 -7.81 3.00 0.18
C VAL A 96 -7.61 3.72 -1.16
N ALA A 97 -7.56 3.00 -2.28
CA ALA A 97 -7.39 3.57 -3.61
C ALA A 97 -8.58 4.47 -3.99
N THR A 98 -9.81 4.05 -3.74
CA THR A 98 -11.02 4.85 -3.94
C THR A 98 -10.98 6.12 -3.11
N TYR A 99 -10.62 6.03 -1.82
CA TYR A 99 -10.46 7.20 -0.96
C TYR A 99 -9.43 8.20 -1.52
N LEU A 100 -8.31 7.70 -2.03
CA LEU A 100 -7.25 8.51 -2.66
C LEU A 100 -7.59 8.95 -4.10
N ASN A 101 -8.79 8.66 -4.59
CA ASN A 101 -9.25 8.90 -5.97
C ASN A 101 -8.26 8.32 -7.01
N LYS A 102 -7.83 7.07 -6.79
CA LYS A 102 -6.94 6.30 -7.67
C LYS A 102 -7.71 5.17 -8.35
N PRO A 103 -7.22 4.70 -9.52
CA PRO A 103 -7.74 3.48 -10.12
C PRO A 103 -7.73 2.33 -9.12
N ALA A 104 -8.87 1.65 -8.99
CA ALA A 104 -9.08 0.53 -8.10
C ALA A 104 -9.89 -0.55 -8.81
N PHE A 105 -9.62 -1.82 -8.53
CA PHE A 105 -10.51 -2.89 -8.97
C PHE A 105 -11.74 -2.89 -8.07
N ALA A 106 -12.89 -2.50 -8.61
CA ALA A 106 -14.15 -2.61 -7.90
C ALA A 106 -14.41 -4.10 -7.59
N PRO A 107 -14.60 -4.50 -6.31
CA PRO A 107 -14.79 -5.91 -5.95
C PRO A 107 -15.96 -6.55 -6.72
N GLU A 108 -17.00 -5.78 -6.99
CA GLU A 108 -18.18 -6.18 -7.78
C GLU A 108 -17.84 -6.51 -9.25
N GLU A 109 -16.87 -5.82 -9.84
CA GLU A 109 -16.42 -6.05 -11.22
C GLU A 109 -15.48 -7.27 -11.32
N ALA A 110 -14.66 -7.49 -10.29
CA ALA A 110 -13.82 -8.67 -10.20
C ALA A 110 -14.68 -9.94 -10.11
N LEU A 111 -15.70 -9.94 -9.25
CA LEU A 111 -16.63 -11.09 -9.12
C LEU A 111 -17.37 -11.39 -10.42
N LYS A 112 -17.77 -10.37 -11.20
CA LYS A 112 -18.39 -10.59 -12.52
C LYS A 112 -17.45 -11.32 -13.48
N SER A 113 -16.15 -11.02 -13.47
CA SER A 113 -15.17 -11.65 -14.39
C SER A 113 -14.82 -13.10 -14.06
N PHE A 114 -15.03 -13.55 -12.81
CA PHE A 114 -14.76 -14.94 -12.38
C PHE A 114 -15.97 -15.87 -12.48
N PHE A 115 -17.19 -15.32 -12.51
CA PHE A 115 -18.44 -16.08 -12.55
C PHE A 115 -19.27 -15.83 -13.82
N SER A 116 -18.68 -15.19 -14.84
CA SER A 116 -19.26 -15.03 -16.19
C SER A 116 -18.75 -16.07 -17.18
#